data_AF-A0A448ZRB9-F1
#
_entry.id   AF-A0A448ZRB9-F1
#
_cell.length_a   1.000
_cell.length_b   1.000
_cell.length_c   1.000
_cell.angle_alpha   90.00
_cell.angle_beta   90.00
_cell.angle_gamma   90.00
#
_symmetry.space_group_name_H-M   'P 1'
#
loop_
_entity.id
_entity.type
_entity.pdbx_description
1 polymer ?
#
loop_
_entity_poly.entity_id
_entity_poly.type
_entity_poly.pdbx_seq_one_letter_code
_entity_poly.pdbx_strand_id
1 'polypeptide(L)'
;MGSSSSKTEAQNKNSKCQDDFGTKVRNAVNDEIARRAMMQREIQMAVNIARTRDILCVFGTAWGFLTAGVVTAKALGKKVPPVAGVPIVVGGLVLGNFYDLAYGNKLQRVVKEAEHILEHERGRFVPFKQAPFSKFYTDEERAALFESASAVGDLFPNSFYAPRQGLPPPPTPSGKE
;
A
#
# COMPACT_ATOMS: atom_id res chain seq x y z
N MET A 1 47.42 47.10 -1.26
CA MET A 1 46.91 45.79 -1.74
C MET A 1 45.82 45.35 -0.77
N GLY A 2 44.53 45.40 -1.13
CA GLY A 2 43.45 45.09 -0.16
C GLY A 2 42.01 45.02 -0.69
N SER A 3 41.78 45.14 -2.00
CA SER A 3 40.42 45.24 -2.58
C SER A 3 39.88 43.95 -3.21
N SER A 4 40.68 42.88 -3.26
CA SER A 4 40.28 41.62 -3.93
C SER A 4 39.58 40.65 -2.97
N SER A 5 40.02 40.56 -1.71
CA SER A 5 39.42 39.66 -0.71
C SER A 5 38.01 40.08 -0.26
N SER A 6 37.72 41.38 -0.24
CA SER A 6 36.42 41.90 0.23
C SER A 6 35.26 41.62 -0.72
N LYS A 7 35.51 41.57 -2.03
CA LYS A 7 34.49 41.23 -3.04
C LYS A 7 34.12 39.75 -3.00
N THR A 8 35.09 38.86 -2.80
CA THR A 8 34.87 37.41 -2.73
C THR A 8 34.08 37.04 -1.47
N GLU A 9 34.36 37.66 -0.31
CA GLU A 9 33.59 37.43 0.91
C GLU A 9 32.16 37.97 0.83
N ALA A 10 31.95 39.12 0.18
CA ALA A 10 30.62 39.67 -0.02
C ALA A 10 29.77 38.82 -0.98
N GLN A 11 30.37 38.29 -2.06
CA GLN A 11 29.71 37.36 -2.97
C GLN A 11 29.37 36.04 -2.27
N ASN A 12 30.30 35.46 -1.50
CA ASN A 12 30.09 34.21 -0.77
C ASN A 12 29.00 34.35 0.31
N LYS A 13 28.95 35.47 1.03
CA LYS A 13 27.88 35.77 2.00
C LYS A 13 26.52 35.91 1.32
N ASN A 14 26.46 36.51 0.13
CA ASN A 14 25.21 36.66 -0.61
C ASN A 14 24.69 35.32 -1.15
N SER A 15 25.55 34.47 -1.71
CA SER A 15 25.18 33.11 -2.13
C SER A 15 24.77 32.25 -0.93
N LYS A 16 25.49 32.32 0.19
CA LYS A 16 25.12 31.58 1.41
C LYS A 16 23.77 32.03 1.99
N CYS A 17 23.49 33.34 1.97
CA CYS A 17 22.19 33.89 2.38
C CYS A 17 21.05 33.45 1.44
N GLN A 18 21.30 33.40 0.13
CA GLN A 18 20.34 32.93 -0.87
C GLN A 18 20.06 31.42 -0.72
N ASP A 19 21.09 30.62 -0.45
CA ASP A 19 20.97 29.19 -0.19
C ASP A 19 20.27 28.90 1.15
N ASP A 20 20.57 29.67 2.19
CA ASP A 20 19.90 29.59 3.49
C ASP A 20 18.41 29.96 3.36
N PHE A 21 18.08 30.98 2.57
CA PHE A 21 16.69 31.34 2.29
C PHE A 21 15.97 30.24 1.50
N GLY A 22 16.59 29.72 0.43
CA GLY A 22 16.03 28.63 -0.36
C GLY A 22 15.81 27.36 0.46
N THR A 23 16.74 27.04 1.37
CA THR A 23 16.62 25.90 2.29
C THR A 23 15.52 26.11 3.33
N LYS A 24 15.41 27.31 3.91
CA LYS A 24 14.32 27.66 4.85
C LYS A 24 12.95 27.59 4.20
N VAL A 25 12.80 28.10 2.97
CA VAL A 25 11.55 28.03 2.21
C VAL A 25 11.19 26.59 1.88
N ARG A 26 12.16 25.77 1.42
CA ARG A 26 11.92 24.33 1.15
C ARG A 26 11.49 23.58 2.41
N ASN A 27 12.14 23.83 3.55
CA ASN A 27 11.80 23.18 4.81
C ASN A 27 10.39 23.59 5.25
N ALA A 28 10.05 24.88 5.18
CA ALA A 28 8.70 25.37 5.50
C ALA A 28 7.62 24.77 4.58
N VAL A 29 7.91 24.62 3.29
CA VAL A 29 7.01 23.97 2.33
C VAL A 29 6.86 22.48 2.61
N ASN A 30 7.96 21.77 2.92
CA ASN A 30 7.93 20.35 3.26
C ASN A 30 7.14 20.08 4.54
N ASP A 31 7.28 20.93 5.57
CA ASP A 31 6.51 20.84 6.81
C ASP A 31 5.00 21.03 6.57
N GLU A 32 4.64 21.97 5.71
CA GLU A 32 3.25 22.21 5.33
C GLU A 32 2.68 21.04 4.50
N ILE A 33 3.47 20.49 3.57
CA ILE A 33 3.09 19.29 2.80
C ILE A 33 2.91 18.10 3.76
N ALA A 34 3.80 17.90 4.72
CA ALA A 34 3.71 16.82 5.69
C ALA A 34 2.44 16.94 6.55
N ARG A 35 2.11 18.14 7.03
CA ARG A 35 0.83 18.39 7.73
C ARG A 35 -0.37 18.06 6.87
N ARG A 36 -0.40 18.55 5.62
CA ARG A 36 -1.51 18.27 4.70
C ARG A 36 -1.66 16.78 4.42
N ALA A 37 -0.56 16.07 4.25
CA ALA A 37 -0.56 14.63 4.04
C ALA A 37 -1.12 13.87 5.26
N MET A 38 -0.75 14.27 6.48
CA MET A 38 -1.31 13.70 7.70
C MET A 38 -2.82 13.94 7.82
N MET A 39 -3.26 15.19 7.62
CA MET A 39 -4.68 15.55 7.63
C MET A 39 -5.48 14.78 6.56
N GLN A 40 -4.93 14.65 5.35
CA GLN A 40 -5.57 13.87 4.28
C GLN A 40 -5.70 12.39 4.64
N ARG A 41 -4.70 11.80 5.32
CA ARG A 41 -4.78 10.42 5.81
C ARG A 41 -5.90 10.25 6.84
N GLU A 42 -6.00 11.15 7.81
CA GLU A 42 -7.07 11.13 8.82
C GLU A 42 -8.45 11.24 8.18
N ILE A 43 -8.62 12.19 7.26
CA ILE A 43 -9.86 12.36 6.51
C ILE A 43 -10.18 11.11 5.69
N GLN A 44 -9.20 10.54 4.98
CA GLN A 44 -9.43 9.35 4.17
C GLN A 44 -9.84 8.14 5.03
N MET A 45 -9.24 7.98 6.21
CA MET A 45 -9.64 6.95 7.17
C MET A 45 -11.08 7.15 7.66
N ALA A 46 -11.44 8.39 8.04
CA ALA A 46 -12.79 8.72 8.48
C ALA A 46 -13.84 8.49 7.38
N VAL A 47 -13.55 8.92 6.14
CA VAL A 47 -14.43 8.73 4.97
C VAL A 47 -14.61 7.25 4.67
N ASN A 48 -13.56 6.43 4.77
CA ASN A 48 -13.66 4.98 4.54
C ASN A 48 -14.58 4.32 5.58
N ILE A 49 -14.50 4.71 6.85
CA ILE A 49 -15.39 4.20 7.91
C ILE A 49 -16.83 4.64 7.65
N ALA A 50 -17.03 5.92 7.36
CA ALA A 50 -18.36 6.48 7.07
C ALA A 50 -19.01 5.78 5.86
N ARG A 51 -18.25 5.58 4.79
CA ARG A 51 -18.70 4.85 3.60
C ARG A 51 -19.09 3.41 3.94
N THR A 52 -18.32 2.74 4.78
CA THR A 52 -18.63 1.36 5.20
C THR A 52 -19.95 1.30 5.97
N ARG A 53 -20.23 2.27 6.84
CA ARG A 53 -21.51 2.38 7.57
C ARG A 53 -22.70 2.58 6.64
N ASP A 54 -22.55 3.45 5.65
CA ASP A 54 -23.59 3.70 4.65
C ASP A 54 -23.87 2.46 3.79
N ILE A 55 -22.81 1.78 3.31
CA ILE A 55 -22.92 0.51 2.58
C ILE A 55 -23.63 -0.54 3.43
N LEU A 56 -23.32 -0.63 4.73
CA LEU A 56 -23.98 -1.57 5.63
C LEU A 56 -25.50 -1.33 5.72
N CYS A 57 -25.92 -0.07 5.81
CA CYS A 57 -27.35 0.28 5.81
C CYS A 57 -28.03 -0.05 4.48
N VAL A 58 -27.43 0.34 3.36
CA VAL A 58 -28.02 0.13 2.02
C VAL A 58 -28.04 -1.36 1.65
N PHE A 59 -26.91 -2.05 1.82
CA PHE A 59 -26.82 -3.48 1.52
C PHE A 59 -27.63 -4.31 2.52
N GLY A 60 -27.64 -3.94 3.80
CA GLY A 60 -28.41 -4.64 4.83
C GLY A 60 -29.91 -4.53 4.65
N THR A 61 -30.42 -3.38 4.22
CA THR A 61 -31.85 -3.24 3.89
C THR A 61 -32.22 -4.04 2.64
N ALA A 62 -31.40 -4.00 1.58
CA ALA A 62 -31.63 -4.78 0.36
C ALA A 62 -31.58 -6.29 0.62
N TRP A 63 -30.56 -6.76 1.35
CA TRP A 63 -30.39 -8.17 1.72
C TRP A 63 -31.49 -8.62 2.70
N GLY A 64 -31.86 -7.78 3.67
CA GLY A 64 -32.98 -8.02 4.58
C GLY A 64 -34.31 -8.16 3.84
N PHE A 65 -34.57 -7.33 2.82
CA PHE A 65 -35.76 -7.43 2.00
C PHE A 65 -35.77 -8.71 1.16
N LEU A 66 -34.63 -9.08 0.57
CA LEU A 66 -34.47 -10.32 -0.20
C LEU A 66 -34.72 -11.55 0.68
N THR A 67 -34.08 -11.61 1.85
CA THR A 67 -34.24 -12.72 2.79
C THR A 67 -35.67 -12.84 3.30
N ALA A 68 -36.30 -11.73 3.67
CA ALA A 68 -37.71 -11.70 4.04
C ALA A 68 -38.61 -12.23 2.92
N GLY A 69 -38.40 -11.78 1.68
CA GLY A 69 -39.17 -12.25 0.52
C GLY A 69 -39.04 -13.76 0.28
N VAL A 70 -37.82 -14.30 0.40
CA VAL A 70 -37.58 -15.75 0.26
C VAL A 70 -38.25 -16.54 1.38
N VAL A 71 -38.15 -16.07 2.63
CA VAL A 71 -38.78 -16.70 3.80
C VAL A 71 -40.31 -16.68 3.66
N THR A 72 -40.90 -15.54 3.29
CA THR A 72 -42.35 -15.42 3.07
C THR A 72 -42.83 -16.31 1.92
N ALA A 73 -42.11 -16.37 0.80
CA ALA A 73 -42.46 -17.26 -0.31
C ALA A 73 -42.46 -18.74 0.10
N LYS A 74 -41.49 -19.15 0.92
CA LYS A 74 -41.40 -20.51 1.48
C LYS A 74 -42.54 -20.78 2.47
N ALA A 75 -42.89 -19.81 3.32
CA ALA A 75 -44.00 -19.92 4.26
C ALA A 75 -45.36 -20.05 3.56
N LEU A 76 -45.52 -19.42 2.39
CA LEU A 76 -46.69 -19.54 1.53
C LEU A 76 -46.72 -20.84 0.70
N GLY A 77 -45.81 -21.79 0.96
CA GLY A 77 -45.78 -23.09 0.29
C GLY A 77 -45.27 -23.08 -1.15
N LYS A 78 -44.67 -21.97 -1.62
CA LYS A 78 -44.05 -21.94 -2.95
C LYS A 78 -42.76 -22.75 -2.95
N LYS A 79 -42.51 -23.48 -4.04
CA LYS A 79 -41.25 -24.22 -4.23
C LYS A 79 -40.10 -23.23 -4.41
N VAL A 80 -39.29 -23.05 -3.37
CA VAL A 80 -38.06 -22.26 -3.42
C VAL A 80 -36.90 -23.21 -3.72
N PRO A 81 -36.11 -22.99 -4.79
CA PRO A 81 -34.98 -23.84 -5.09
C PRO A 81 -33.90 -23.70 -3.98
N PRO A 82 -33.22 -24.79 -3.57
CA PRO A 82 -32.18 -24.74 -2.53
C PRO A 82 -31.05 -23.74 -2.86
N VAL A 83 -30.78 -23.55 -4.15
CA VAL A 83 -29.79 -22.60 -4.68
C VAL A 83 -30.11 -21.15 -4.28
N ALA A 84 -31.38 -20.80 -4.04
CA ALA A 84 -31.77 -19.47 -3.57
C ALA A 84 -31.27 -19.16 -2.14
N GLY A 85 -30.86 -20.17 -1.38
CA GLY A 85 -30.24 -19.99 -0.06
C GLY A 85 -28.77 -19.55 -0.12
N VAL A 86 -28.07 -19.80 -1.25
CA VAL A 86 -26.65 -19.43 -1.43
C VAL A 86 -26.41 -17.91 -1.26
N PRO A 87 -27.12 -17.01 -1.96
CA PRO A 87 -26.94 -15.56 -1.77
C PRO A 87 -27.32 -15.07 -0.37
N ILE A 88 -28.20 -15.79 0.34
CA ILE A 88 -28.53 -15.48 1.73
C ILE A 88 -27.31 -15.75 2.61
N VAL A 89 -26.72 -16.94 2.53
CA VAL A 89 -25.55 -17.30 3.34
C VAL A 89 -24.34 -16.42 3.01
N VAL A 90 -24.03 -16.28 1.72
CA VAL A 90 -22.90 -15.44 1.27
C VAL A 90 -23.13 -13.97 1.63
N GLY A 91 -24.34 -13.46 1.42
CA GLY A 91 -24.70 -12.09 1.76
C GLY A 91 -24.63 -11.82 3.27
N GLY A 92 -25.03 -12.78 4.11
CA GLY A 92 -24.90 -12.68 5.56
C GLY A 92 -23.43 -12.63 6.02
N LEU A 93 -22.56 -13.44 5.42
CA LEU A 93 -21.11 -13.39 5.67
C LEU A 93 -20.51 -12.02 5.29
N VAL A 94 -20.88 -11.50 4.13
CA VAL A 94 -20.43 -10.18 3.66
C VAL A 94 -20.95 -9.07 4.57
N LEU A 95 -22.22 -9.14 4.99
CA LEU A 95 -22.82 -8.20 5.93
C LEU A 95 -22.08 -8.19 7.28
N GLY A 96 -21.77 -9.37 7.82
CA GLY A 96 -20.97 -9.51 9.05
C GLY A 96 -19.57 -8.91 8.90
N ASN A 97 -18.94 -9.08 7.72
CA ASN A 97 -17.64 -8.46 7.44
C ASN A 97 -17.72 -6.93 7.44
N PHE A 98 -18.73 -6.35 6.81
CA PHE A 98 -18.95 -4.90 6.82
C PHE A 98 -19.29 -4.38 8.22
N TYR A 99 -20.01 -5.16 9.02
CA TYR A 99 -20.32 -4.80 10.40
C TYR A 99 -19.04 -4.72 11.25
N ASP A 100 -18.18 -5.75 11.19
CA ASP A 100 -16.87 -5.75 11.88
C ASP A 100 -15.93 -4.66 11.33
N LEU A 101 -16.07 -4.27 10.05
CA LEU A 101 -15.30 -3.17 9.46
C LEU A 101 -15.82 -1.77 9.89
N ALA A 102 -17.13 -1.61 10.08
CA ALA A 102 -17.78 -0.33 10.41
C ALA A 102 -17.75 0.02 11.91
N TYR A 103 -17.82 -1.00 12.76
CA TYR A 103 -17.95 -0.86 14.22
C TYR A 103 -16.97 -1.71 15.02
N GLY A 104 -16.39 -2.75 14.41
CA GLY A 104 -15.49 -3.66 15.08
C GLY A 104 -14.02 -3.24 15.04
N ASN A 105 -13.15 -4.17 15.42
CA ASN A 105 -11.71 -3.97 15.49
C ASN A 105 -10.98 -4.44 14.22
N LYS A 106 -11.70 -4.77 13.14
CA LYS A 106 -11.11 -5.26 11.89
C LYS A 106 -10.08 -4.31 11.31
N LEU A 107 -10.39 -3.00 11.28
CA LEU A 107 -9.46 -1.99 10.78
C LEU A 107 -8.16 -1.95 11.61
N GLN A 108 -8.25 -2.03 12.93
CA GLN A 108 -7.08 -2.05 13.80
C GLN A 108 -6.20 -3.28 13.56
N ARG A 109 -6.81 -4.46 13.38
CA ARG A 109 -6.06 -5.69 13.06
C ARG A 109 -5.35 -5.60 11.70
N VAL A 110 -6.03 -5.06 10.69
CA VAL A 110 -5.44 -4.89 9.35
C VAL A 110 -4.28 -3.91 9.39
N VAL A 111 -4.40 -2.81 10.14
CA VAL A 111 -3.30 -1.84 10.31
C VAL A 111 -2.12 -2.49 11.01
N LYS A 112 -2.36 -3.24 12.10
CA LYS A 112 -1.30 -3.97 12.81
C LYS A 112 -0.57 -4.98 11.92
N GLU A 113 -1.32 -5.71 11.09
CA GLU A 113 -0.73 -6.65 10.14
C GLU A 113 0.09 -5.92 9.07
N ALA A 114 -0.41 -4.78 8.57
CA ALA A 114 0.31 -3.96 7.60
C ALA A 114 1.62 -3.39 8.18
N GLU A 115 1.63 -2.96 9.44
CA GLU A 115 2.84 -2.54 10.17
C GLU A 115 3.85 -3.69 10.26
N HIS A 116 3.40 -4.89 10.64
CA HIS A 116 4.26 -6.06 10.71
C HIS A 116 4.91 -6.38 9.36
N ILE A 117 4.12 -6.36 8.27
CA ILE A 117 4.60 -6.62 6.91
C ILE A 117 5.63 -5.56 6.47
N LEU A 118 5.41 -4.28 6.79
CA LEU A 118 6.33 -3.20 6.45
C LEU A 118 7.69 -3.36 7.14
N GLU A 119 7.70 -3.84 8.38
CA GLU A 119 8.90 -4.03 9.19
C GLU A 119 9.63 -5.34 8.89
N HIS A 120 8.91 -6.45 8.72
CA HIS A 120 9.49 -7.81 8.70
C HIS A 120 9.45 -8.49 7.32
N GLU A 121 8.53 -8.09 6.43
CA GLU A 121 8.31 -8.76 5.13
C GLU A 121 8.58 -7.86 3.92
N ARG A 122 9.40 -6.82 4.08
CA ARG A 122 9.67 -5.82 3.03
C ARG A 122 10.21 -6.43 1.71
N GLY A 123 10.90 -7.57 1.80
CA GLY A 123 11.41 -8.31 0.64
C GLY A 123 10.34 -8.98 -0.24
N ARG A 124 9.07 -9.01 0.20
CA ARG A 124 7.94 -9.58 -0.55
C ARG A 124 7.23 -8.55 -1.44
N PHE A 125 7.57 -7.27 -1.32
CA PHE A 125 7.00 -6.24 -2.16
C PHE A 125 7.51 -6.41 -3.59
N VAL A 126 6.59 -6.67 -4.52
CA VAL A 126 6.90 -6.72 -5.95
C VAL A 126 6.38 -5.44 -6.58
N PRO A 127 7.20 -4.37 -6.66
CA PRO A 127 6.78 -3.14 -7.31
C PRO A 127 6.57 -3.37 -8.81
N PHE A 128 5.53 -2.78 -9.38
CA PHE A 128 5.34 -2.77 -10.84
C PHE A 128 6.50 -2.01 -11.50
N LYS A 129 7.13 -2.60 -12.54
CA LYS A 129 8.27 -1.99 -13.29
C LYS A 129 7.97 -0.59 -13.85
N GLN A 130 6.70 -0.29 -14.12
CA GLN A 130 6.25 1.00 -14.67
C GLN A 130 5.74 1.98 -13.60
N ALA A 131 5.87 1.66 -12.31
CA ALA A 131 5.38 2.55 -11.27
C ALA A 131 6.24 3.83 -11.17
N PRO A 132 5.63 5.01 -10.97
CA PRO A 132 6.34 6.28 -10.76
C PRO A 132 7.20 6.29 -9.49
N PHE A 133 7.14 5.23 -8.68
CA PHE A 133 7.91 5.03 -7.47
C PHE A 133 9.28 4.39 -7.69
N SER A 134 9.55 3.84 -8.88
CA SER A 134 10.86 3.25 -9.23
C SER A 134 12.03 4.20 -8.97
N LYS A 135 11.81 5.51 -9.14
CA LYS A 135 12.79 6.58 -8.87
C LYS A 135 13.17 6.77 -7.40
N PHE A 136 12.40 6.22 -6.45
CA PHE A 136 12.65 6.37 -5.02
C PHE A 136 13.46 5.22 -4.43
N TYR A 137 13.73 4.18 -5.22
CA TYR A 137 14.58 3.06 -4.81
C TYR A 137 16.03 3.37 -5.18
N THR A 138 16.94 2.91 -4.32
CA THR A 138 18.37 2.89 -4.66
C THR A 138 18.63 1.90 -5.80
N ASP A 139 19.70 2.09 -6.58
CA ASP A 139 19.99 1.21 -7.73
C ASP A 139 20.18 -0.26 -7.32
N GLU A 140 20.69 -0.51 -6.10
CA GLU A 140 20.82 -1.84 -5.51
C GLU A 140 19.47 -2.48 -5.16
N GLU A 141 18.57 -1.73 -4.51
CA GLU A 141 17.19 -2.18 -4.24
C GLU A 141 16.41 -2.38 -5.55
N ARG A 142 16.69 -1.57 -6.56
CA ARG A 142 16.09 -1.69 -7.89
C ARG A 142 16.53 -2.99 -8.57
N ALA A 143 17.81 -3.33 -8.53
CA ALA A 143 18.29 -4.62 -9.05
C ALA A 143 17.63 -5.80 -8.31
N ALA A 144 17.59 -5.75 -6.98
CA ALA A 144 16.99 -6.81 -6.17
C ALA A 144 15.47 -7.01 -6.43
N LEU A 145 14.72 -5.90 -6.59
CA LEU A 145 13.25 -5.92 -6.74
C LEU A 145 12.77 -6.12 -8.19
N PHE A 146 13.56 -5.71 -9.20
CA PHE A 146 13.12 -5.71 -10.60
C PHE A 146 13.85 -6.73 -11.49
N GLU A 147 15.01 -7.25 -11.09
CA GLU A 147 15.78 -8.23 -11.88
C GLU A 147 15.40 -9.68 -11.56
N SER A 148 14.88 -9.96 -10.35
CA SER A 148 14.52 -11.31 -9.88
C SER A 148 13.05 -11.73 -10.12
N ALA A 149 12.26 -10.88 -10.78
CA ALA A 149 10.88 -11.21 -11.13
C ALA A 149 10.84 -12.22 -12.30
N SER A 150 11.06 -13.50 -12.00
CA SER A 150 10.64 -14.61 -12.87
C SER A 150 9.18 -14.37 -13.25
N ALA A 151 8.86 -14.35 -14.54
CA ALA A 151 7.49 -14.13 -14.97
C ALA A 151 6.61 -15.24 -14.36
N VAL A 152 5.40 -14.91 -13.91
CA VAL A 152 4.49 -15.89 -13.28
C VAL A 152 4.22 -17.09 -14.22
N GLY A 153 4.35 -16.88 -15.54
CA GLY A 153 4.26 -17.94 -16.56
C GLY A 153 5.47 -18.90 -16.63
N ASP A 154 6.59 -18.58 -16.00
CA ASP A 154 7.81 -19.41 -16.00
C ASP A 154 7.85 -20.41 -14.82
N LEU A 155 7.00 -20.24 -13.81
CA LEU A 155 7.04 -21.00 -12.55
C LEU A 155 6.30 -22.35 -12.61
N PHE A 156 5.46 -22.61 -13.62
CA PHE A 156 4.74 -23.87 -13.79
C PHE A 156 4.26 -24.06 -15.24
N PRO A 157 4.49 -25.22 -15.93
CA PRO A 157 5.16 -26.45 -15.50
C PRO A 157 6.69 -26.48 -15.79
N ASN A 158 7.29 -25.36 -16.20
CA ASN A 158 8.70 -25.31 -16.66
C ASN A 158 9.74 -25.34 -15.53
N SER A 159 9.32 -25.35 -14.25
CA SER A 159 10.21 -25.41 -13.08
C SER A 159 11.00 -26.72 -12.95
N PHE A 160 10.62 -27.77 -13.68
CA PHE A 160 11.40 -29.02 -13.75
C PHE A 160 12.64 -28.94 -14.66
N TYR A 161 12.71 -27.94 -15.55
CA TYR A 161 13.79 -27.81 -16.55
C TYR A 161 14.56 -26.49 -16.47
N ALA A 162 14.29 -25.64 -15.49
CA ALA A 162 15.01 -24.38 -15.35
C ALA A 162 16.51 -24.66 -15.07
N PRO A 163 17.44 -24.22 -15.95
CA PRO A 163 18.85 -24.24 -15.60
C PRO A 163 19.04 -23.35 -14.38
N ARG A 164 19.78 -23.81 -13.37
CA ARG A 164 20.24 -22.96 -12.25
C ARG A 164 21.04 -21.78 -12.80
N GLN A 165 20.38 -20.67 -13.08
CA GLN A 165 21.04 -19.43 -13.41
C GLN A 165 21.32 -18.66 -12.12
N GLY A 166 22.60 -18.38 -11.87
CA GLY A 166 23.01 -17.20 -11.12
C GLY A 166 23.25 -17.33 -9.63
N LEU A 167 23.86 -18.42 -9.14
CA LEU A 167 24.60 -18.30 -7.87
C LEU A 167 25.96 -17.63 -8.20
N PRO A 168 26.26 -16.40 -7.73
CA PRO A 168 27.59 -15.85 -7.88
C PRO A 168 28.60 -16.73 -7.11
N PRO A 169 29.79 -17.00 -7.67
CA PRO A 169 30.78 -17.82 -6.98
C PRO A 169 31.20 -17.15 -5.66
N PRO A 170 31.48 -17.94 -4.60
CA PRO A 170 31.92 -17.38 -3.33
C PRO A 170 33.22 -16.58 -3.51
N PRO A 171 33.42 -15.47 -2.77
CA PRO A 171 34.61 -14.65 -2.90
C PRO A 171 35.86 -15.48 -2.56
N THR A 172 36.78 -15.61 -3.52
CA THR A 172 38.07 -16.26 -3.31
C THR A 172 38.90 -15.46 -2.29
N PRO A 173 39.49 -16.11 -1.27
CA PRO A 173 40.34 -15.42 -0.31
C PRO A 173 41.62 -14.93 -1.00
N SER A 174 41.83 -13.61 -0.94
CA SER A 174 43.05 -12.91 -1.34
C SER A 174 44.27 -13.50 -0.63
N GLY A 175 45.19 -14.12 -1.39
CA GLY A 175 46.55 -14.43 -0.95
C GLY A 175 47.40 -13.15 -1.04
N LYS A 176 47.99 -12.68 0.06
CA LYS A 176 49.36 -13.01 0.51
C LYS A 176 50.40 -12.71 -0.56
N GLU A 177 50.90 -11.47 -0.54
CA GLU A 177 52.32 -11.19 -0.73
C GLU A 177 53.01 -11.21 0.63
#